data_AF-A0A6M3JX30-F1
#
_entry.id   AF-A0A6M3JX30-F1
#
_cell.length_a   1.000
_cell.length_b   1.000
_cell.length_c   1.000
_cell.angle_alpha   90.00
_cell.angle_beta   90.00
_cell.angle_gamma   90.00
#
_symmetry.space_group_name_H-M   'P 1'
#
loop_
_entity.id
_entity.type
_entity.pdbx_description
1 polymer ?
#
loop_
_entity_poly.entity_id
_entity_poly.type
_entity_poly.pdbx_seq_one_letter_code
_entity_poly.pdbx_strand_id
1 'polypeptide(L)'
;MKVSGKRWILHNGRGDEFSIWNVSDIHFGNKACAIDEFIKDRETILNDPFAFFVGGGDYCLPIDAEILTKNGFKKYNELCKDDEVLGYNGVNTVWTKLLGVYYNENCELNLLKSQTFEILATDNHHWIVSDTHEKRRKFHKEKWPKKIATKNLKTHHRILLASPCLENGNLDITDDEAWLLGWVVTDGWISKHKYNSLVIGIAQSNKKYALEIESRLNQYITKNYLQKDGSSNFNISIPKVRKICNKMNIEPYEIKQKIEWIVCNISVSAREAMFDAMLKAEGWIENGRYRFAQKRGTVLNAFLILCVLKGIRIGNSKERNDNVVTVGLMKRGHYVTVADLKMSKDVFMPVWCPRTELGSWIYKYKNQVGITGNCEYISCTDSRFDPDCVSDFVKIKDLGRLGKTFTEGVRELFKPIKHKCLGLLYGNHELKYEKWQEQQGLHEWLCTELGVPNLGYSALFDVVFERGKVKEPVLKFEASKTINYHHSQSFRFYVHHGAGFSTTPAGKLTRLIRFMSYFDANVFMTGHVHDQEGRRMVEIGADSTCTKLIEKHKLGIISGSYLKTYEENVTTYGEQRGYEPTVLGASKVILLPQAKNPKDRIRGEI
;
A
#
# COMPACT_ATOMS: atom_id res chain seq x y z
N MET A 1 -13.20 -1.67 -8.08
CA MET A 1 -14.57 -2.21 -8.05
C MET A 1 -15.01 -2.52 -9.47
N LYS A 2 -15.71 -3.64 -9.69
CA LYS A 2 -16.12 -4.12 -11.03
C LYS A 2 -17.64 -4.22 -11.13
N VAL A 3 -18.24 -3.70 -12.19
CA VAL A 3 -19.63 -4.03 -12.55
C VAL A 3 -19.57 -5.29 -13.41
N SER A 4 -20.06 -6.43 -12.90
CA SER A 4 -19.82 -7.75 -13.53
C SER A 4 -21.01 -8.29 -14.33
N GLY A 5 -22.01 -7.46 -14.65
CA GLY A 5 -23.18 -7.88 -15.43
C GLY A 5 -24.14 -8.77 -14.65
N LYS A 6 -24.80 -9.72 -15.33
CA LYS A 6 -25.89 -10.55 -14.77
C LYS A 6 -25.51 -12.02 -14.70
N ARG A 7 -26.07 -12.73 -13.71
CA ARG A 7 -26.16 -14.19 -13.65
C ARG A 7 -27.62 -14.59 -13.78
N TRP A 8 -27.92 -15.59 -14.59
CA TRP A 8 -29.27 -16.11 -14.78
C TRP A 8 -29.35 -17.49 -14.13
N ILE A 9 -30.20 -17.67 -13.13
CA ILE A 9 -30.51 -18.97 -12.54
C ILE A 9 -31.88 -19.38 -13.10
N LEU A 10 -31.86 -20.28 -14.08
CA LEU A 10 -33.05 -20.84 -14.68
C LEU A 10 -33.59 -21.93 -13.75
N HIS A 11 -34.82 -21.80 -13.28
CA HIS A 11 -35.46 -22.72 -12.32
C HIS A 11 -36.93 -22.99 -12.69
N ASN A 12 -37.65 -23.81 -11.92
CA ASN A 12 -38.96 -24.32 -12.35
C ASN A 12 -40.12 -23.94 -11.42
N GLY A 13 -39.99 -24.22 -10.12
CA GLY A 13 -41.10 -24.09 -9.18
C GLY A 13 -41.29 -22.66 -8.65
N ARG A 14 -42.40 -22.48 -7.93
CA ARG A 14 -42.75 -21.20 -7.27
C ARG A 14 -42.41 -21.18 -5.78
N GLY A 15 -42.04 -22.33 -5.22
CA GLY A 15 -41.58 -22.48 -3.84
C GLY A 15 -40.05 -22.61 -3.72
N ASP A 16 -39.34 -22.59 -4.84
CA ASP A 16 -37.88 -22.79 -4.92
C ASP A 16 -37.16 -21.75 -4.04
N GLU A 17 -36.34 -22.26 -3.12
CA GLU A 17 -35.55 -21.51 -2.15
C GLU A 17 -34.07 -21.80 -2.42
N PHE A 18 -33.24 -20.76 -2.50
CA PHE A 18 -31.87 -20.84 -3.02
C PHE A 18 -30.84 -20.40 -1.98
N SER A 19 -29.82 -21.23 -1.76
CA SER A 19 -28.73 -20.93 -0.83
C SER A 19 -27.54 -20.31 -1.57
N ILE A 20 -27.18 -19.06 -1.26
CA ILE A 20 -26.04 -18.37 -1.87
C ILE A 20 -24.97 -18.15 -0.79
N TRP A 21 -23.86 -18.89 -0.90
CA TRP A 21 -22.80 -18.99 0.09
C TRP A 21 -21.66 -18.00 -0.19
N ASN A 22 -21.05 -17.43 0.86
CA ASN A 22 -19.84 -16.63 0.75
C ASN A 22 -18.64 -17.42 1.29
N VAL A 23 -17.86 -18.03 0.39
CA VAL A 23 -16.71 -18.90 0.69
C VAL A 23 -15.41 -18.09 0.60
N SER A 24 -15.16 -17.25 1.61
CA SER A 24 -13.97 -16.41 1.75
C SER A 24 -12.99 -16.94 2.81
N ASP A 25 -11.77 -16.37 2.87
CA ASP A 25 -10.78 -16.64 3.92
C ASP A 25 -10.50 -18.14 4.15
N ILE A 26 -10.10 -18.84 3.08
CA ILE A 26 -9.81 -20.29 3.11
C ILE A 26 -8.51 -20.59 3.88
N HIS A 27 -7.50 -19.71 3.79
CA HIS A 27 -6.16 -19.89 4.39
C HIS A 27 -5.50 -21.24 4.05
N PHE A 28 -5.82 -21.78 2.87
CA PHE A 28 -5.32 -23.07 2.38
C PHE A 28 -3.79 -23.10 2.34
N GLY A 29 -3.20 -24.17 2.90
CA GLY A 29 -1.75 -24.29 3.08
C GLY A 29 -1.23 -23.93 4.48
N ASN A 30 -2.08 -23.40 5.36
CA ASN A 30 -1.82 -23.36 6.80
C ASN A 30 -2.20 -24.70 7.46
N LYS A 31 -1.42 -25.17 8.44
CA LYS A 31 -1.66 -26.45 9.13
C LYS A 31 -2.91 -26.42 10.04
N ALA A 32 -3.29 -25.25 10.56
CA ALA A 32 -4.53 -25.00 11.27
C ALA A 32 -5.72 -24.61 10.34
N CYS A 33 -5.61 -24.89 9.04
CA CYS A 33 -6.73 -24.75 8.10
C CYS A 33 -7.77 -25.86 8.36
N ALA A 34 -9.01 -25.48 8.67
CA ALA A 34 -10.15 -26.38 8.83
C ALA A 34 -10.65 -26.89 7.48
N ILE A 35 -9.81 -27.64 6.79
CA ILE A 35 -10.06 -28.12 5.42
C ILE A 35 -11.28 -29.05 5.33
N ASP A 36 -11.58 -29.79 6.39
CA ASP A 36 -12.76 -30.67 6.46
C ASP A 36 -14.07 -29.88 6.53
N GLU A 37 -14.08 -28.71 7.19
CA GLU A 37 -15.22 -27.79 7.18
C GLU A 37 -15.40 -27.14 5.80
N PHE A 38 -14.30 -26.80 5.10
CA PHE A 38 -14.38 -26.39 3.69
C PHE A 38 -14.94 -27.52 2.80
N ILE A 39 -14.50 -28.76 2.99
CA ILE A 39 -14.97 -29.92 2.23
C ILE A 39 -16.47 -30.15 2.51
N LYS A 40 -16.92 -30.05 3.76
CA LYS A 40 -18.31 -30.15 4.19
C LYS A 40 -19.20 -29.06 3.57
N ASP A 41 -18.75 -27.80 3.55
CA ASP A 41 -19.44 -26.72 2.85
C ASP A 41 -19.47 -26.96 1.34
N ARG A 42 -18.35 -27.38 0.74
CA ARG A 42 -18.26 -27.74 -0.69
C ARG A 42 -19.23 -28.87 -1.04
N GLU A 43 -19.28 -29.94 -0.26
CA GLU A 43 -20.19 -31.06 -0.50
C GLU A 43 -21.65 -30.66 -0.28
N THR A 44 -21.93 -29.76 0.66
CA THR A 44 -23.28 -29.18 0.81
C THR A 44 -23.66 -28.39 -0.45
N ILE A 45 -22.77 -27.52 -0.94
CA ILE A 45 -22.97 -26.76 -2.19
C ILE A 45 -23.03 -27.68 -3.41
N LEU A 46 -22.33 -28.81 -3.42
CA LEU A 46 -22.35 -29.78 -4.53
C LEU A 46 -23.68 -30.53 -4.60
N ASN A 47 -24.15 -31.03 -3.45
CA ASN A 47 -25.30 -31.93 -3.38
C ASN A 47 -26.66 -31.19 -3.27
N ASP A 48 -26.71 -29.94 -2.81
CA ASP A 48 -27.90 -29.07 -2.92
C ASP A 48 -28.02 -28.49 -4.35
N PRO A 49 -29.00 -28.88 -5.18
CA PRO A 49 -29.16 -28.33 -6.54
C PRO A 49 -29.61 -26.85 -6.56
N PHE A 50 -30.01 -26.27 -5.42
CA PHE A 50 -30.37 -24.86 -5.27
C PHE A 50 -29.23 -23.99 -4.67
N ALA A 51 -28.06 -24.58 -4.39
CA ALA A 51 -26.88 -23.87 -3.86
C ALA A 51 -25.99 -23.21 -4.93
N PHE A 52 -25.47 -22.01 -4.64
CA PHE A 52 -24.51 -21.24 -5.45
C PHE A 52 -23.53 -20.45 -4.55
N PHE A 53 -22.39 -19.94 -5.06
CA PHE A 53 -21.38 -19.30 -4.18
C PHE A 53 -20.49 -18.18 -4.80
N VAL A 54 -19.74 -17.47 -3.93
CA VAL A 54 -18.72 -16.39 -4.17
C VAL A 54 -17.52 -16.57 -3.19
N GLY A 55 -16.35 -15.90 -3.36
CA GLY A 55 -15.20 -15.84 -2.40
C GLY A 55 -14.23 -14.63 -2.62
N GLY A 56 -13.19 -14.33 -1.77
CA GLY A 56 -12.27 -13.13 -1.88
C GLY A 56 -11.10 -12.87 -0.87
N GLY A 57 -10.38 -11.70 -0.99
CA GLY A 57 -9.31 -11.09 -0.10
C GLY A 57 -8.97 -9.52 -0.29
N ASP A 58 -7.89 -8.90 0.30
CA ASP A 58 -7.68 -7.44 0.70
C ASP A 58 -6.41 -6.53 0.16
N TYR A 59 -6.14 -5.24 0.60
CA TYR A 59 -5.03 -4.18 0.34
C TYR A 59 -5.24 -2.96 -0.69
N CYS A 60 -4.50 -1.79 -0.86
CA CYS A 60 -3.18 -1.13 -0.45
C CYS A 60 -3.02 0.46 -0.68
N LEU A 61 -1.80 1.11 -0.60
CA LEU A 61 -1.33 2.59 -0.57
C LEU A 61 -1.34 3.50 -1.86
N PRO A 62 -1.49 4.86 -1.89
CA PRO A 62 -1.56 5.75 -3.10
C PRO A 62 -0.44 5.70 -4.18
N ILE A 63 -0.82 5.99 -5.45
CA ILE A 63 -0.01 5.97 -6.68
C ILE A 63 1.08 7.07 -6.78
N ASP A 64 0.83 8.26 -6.22
CA ASP A 64 1.68 9.45 -6.39
C ASP A 64 2.83 9.57 -5.37
N ALA A 65 3.06 8.50 -4.60
CA ALA A 65 4.27 8.34 -3.81
C ALA A 65 5.49 7.92 -4.66
N GLU A 66 6.68 8.29 -4.21
CA GLU A 66 7.99 7.96 -4.79
C GLU A 66 8.83 7.19 -3.75
N ILE A 67 9.72 6.29 -4.16
CA ILE A 67 10.71 5.62 -3.30
C ILE A 67 12.10 6.21 -3.51
N LEU A 68 12.93 6.25 -2.46
CA LEU A 68 14.35 6.59 -2.58
C LEU A 68 15.18 5.39 -3.03
N THR A 69 15.90 5.56 -4.15
CA THR A 69 16.86 4.62 -4.71
C THR A 69 18.28 5.19 -4.70
N LYS A 70 19.32 4.38 -4.97
CA LYS A 70 20.68 4.91 -5.20
C LYS A 70 20.78 5.86 -6.40
N ASN A 71 19.76 5.93 -7.25
CA ASN A 71 19.67 6.82 -8.41
C ASN A 71 18.84 8.10 -8.16
N GLY A 72 18.31 8.29 -6.95
CA GLY A 72 17.38 9.37 -6.60
C GLY A 72 15.97 8.87 -6.30
N PHE A 73 14.99 9.79 -6.26
CA PHE A 73 13.59 9.41 -6.09
C PHE A 73 12.99 8.85 -7.40
N LYS A 74 12.26 7.73 -7.30
CA LYS A 74 11.58 7.06 -8.41
C LYS A 74 10.12 6.76 -8.09
N LYS A 75 9.25 6.79 -9.10
CA LYS A 75 7.87 6.27 -9.05
C LYS A 75 7.83 4.77 -9.32
N TYR A 76 6.67 4.16 -9.04
CA TYR A 76 6.43 2.73 -9.22
C TYR A 76 6.78 2.19 -10.63
N ASN A 77 6.59 3.01 -11.66
CA ASN A 77 6.82 2.70 -13.08
C ASN A 77 8.23 3.07 -13.59
N GLU A 78 9.10 3.59 -12.72
CA GLU A 78 10.48 3.97 -13.03
C GLU A 78 11.50 2.98 -12.41
N LEU A 79 11.00 1.96 -11.68
CA LEU A 79 11.78 0.97 -10.93
C LEU A 79 12.16 -0.26 -11.77
N CYS A 80 13.37 -0.77 -11.53
CA CYS A 80 13.90 -2.02 -12.05
C CYS A 80 14.21 -2.97 -10.89
N LYS A 81 14.28 -4.29 -11.15
CA LYS A 81 14.56 -5.30 -10.10
C LYS A 81 15.92 -5.08 -9.42
N ASP A 82 16.87 -4.51 -10.14
CA ASP A 82 18.23 -4.24 -9.67
C ASP A 82 18.39 -2.89 -8.94
N ASP A 83 17.30 -2.11 -8.74
CA ASP A 83 17.37 -0.90 -7.93
C ASP A 83 17.59 -1.23 -6.44
N GLU A 84 18.73 -0.78 -5.90
CA GLU A 84 18.91 -0.66 -4.45
C GLU A 84 18.12 0.54 -3.92
N VAL A 85 17.35 0.29 -2.85
CA VAL A 85 16.44 1.25 -2.23
C VAL A 85 16.77 1.44 -0.75
N LEU A 86 16.49 2.62 -0.19
CA LEU A 86 16.82 2.89 1.21
C LEU A 86 15.72 2.37 2.14
N GLY A 87 16.07 1.44 3.02
CA GLY A 87 15.20 0.85 4.04
C GLY A 87 15.68 1.16 5.46
N TYR A 88 14.98 0.61 6.46
CA TYR A 88 15.28 0.81 7.89
C TYR A 88 15.39 -0.53 8.63
N ASN A 89 16.53 -0.78 9.28
CA ASN A 89 16.91 -2.08 9.84
C ASN A 89 16.54 -2.30 11.33
N GLY A 90 15.90 -1.31 11.98
CA GLY A 90 15.63 -1.32 13.43
C GLY A 90 16.54 -0.39 14.25
N VAL A 91 17.64 0.09 13.66
CA VAL A 91 18.59 1.05 14.25
C VAL A 91 18.73 2.27 13.35
N ASN A 92 19.24 2.06 12.14
CA ASN A 92 19.59 3.09 11.15
C ASN A 92 18.92 2.81 9.79
N THR A 93 19.04 3.74 8.85
CA THR A 93 18.71 3.44 7.45
C THR A 93 19.92 2.83 6.73
N VAL A 94 19.64 1.94 5.77
CA VAL A 94 20.64 1.18 4.99
C VAL A 94 20.09 0.93 3.58
N TRP A 95 20.97 0.70 2.61
CA TRP A 95 20.58 0.24 1.29
C TRP A 95 20.16 -1.24 1.33
N THR A 96 19.10 -1.58 0.61
CA THR A 96 18.51 -2.92 0.58
C THR A 96 17.89 -3.19 -0.80
N LYS A 97 17.73 -4.45 -1.16
CA LYS A 97 17.22 -4.84 -2.48
C LYS A 97 15.73 -4.53 -2.62
N LEU A 98 15.35 -3.97 -3.77
CA LEU A 98 13.97 -4.04 -4.24
C LEU A 98 13.66 -5.49 -4.63
N LEU A 99 12.56 -6.03 -4.10
CA LEU A 99 12.11 -7.42 -4.32
C LEU A 99 10.79 -7.49 -5.11
N GLY A 100 10.34 -6.36 -5.69
CA GLY A 100 9.10 -6.27 -6.47
C GLY A 100 8.29 -5.00 -6.20
N VAL A 101 7.21 -4.81 -6.97
CA VAL A 101 6.35 -3.62 -6.93
C VAL A 101 4.88 -4.05 -6.96
N TYR A 102 4.09 -3.62 -5.98
CA TYR A 102 2.64 -3.79 -5.95
C TYR A 102 1.96 -2.61 -6.63
N TYR A 103 0.88 -2.84 -7.39
CA TYR A 103 -0.05 -1.82 -7.89
C TYR A 103 -1.53 -2.28 -7.78
N ASN A 104 -2.49 -1.39 -7.53
CA ASN A 104 -3.95 -1.59 -7.62
C ASN A 104 -4.60 -0.25 -8.02
N GLU A 105 -5.76 -0.25 -8.67
CA GLU A 105 -6.31 0.92 -9.36
C GLU A 105 -7.25 1.79 -8.51
N ASN A 106 -7.77 1.30 -7.38
CA ASN A 106 -8.70 2.07 -6.56
C ASN A 106 -8.84 1.54 -5.12
N CYS A 107 -8.34 2.29 -4.12
CA CYS A 107 -8.54 1.99 -2.69
C CYS A 107 -8.96 3.21 -1.86
N GLU A 108 -9.65 2.95 -0.75
CA GLU A 108 -10.01 3.91 0.31
C GLU A 108 -8.76 4.29 1.14
N LEU A 109 -8.45 5.59 1.23
CA LEU A 109 -7.27 6.10 1.93
C LEU A 109 -7.62 7.01 3.11
N ASN A 110 -6.82 6.88 4.18
CA ASN A 110 -6.77 7.82 5.30
C ASN A 110 -5.79 8.94 4.96
N LEU A 111 -6.21 10.19 5.09
CA LEU A 111 -5.32 11.34 5.18
C LEU A 111 -4.81 11.46 6.62
N LEU A 112 -3.52 11.23 6.85
CA LEU A 112 -2.84 11.47 8.12
C LEU A 112 -2.17 12.84 8.06
N LYS A 113 -2.67 13.82 8.82
CA LYS A 113 -2.23 15.22 8.70
C LYS A 113 -2.00 15.92 10.03
N SER A 114 -0.85 16.58 10.17
CA SER A 114 -0.54 17.52 11.26
C SER A 114 0.01 18.84 10.68
N GLN A 115 0.43 19.76 11.55
CA GLN A 115 1.18 20.96 11.14
C GLN A 115 2.51 20.65 10.43
N THR A 116 3.07 19.44 10.60
CA THR A 116 4.43 19.09 10.17
C THR A 116 4.53 17.71 9.48
N PHE A 117 3.40 17.14 9.06
CA PHE A 117 3.31 15.86 8.38
C PHE A 117 2.02 15.80 7.55
N GLU A 118 2.09 15.23 6.34
CA GLU A 118 0.93 14.90 5.51
C GLU A 118 1.24 13.66 4.66
N ILE A 119 0.34 12.67 4.66
CA ILE A 119 0.36 11.50 3.76
C ILE A 119 -1.03 10.88 3.63
N LEU A 120 -1.34 10.28 2.48
CA LEU A 120 -2.47 9.38 2.28
C LEU A 120 -2.03 7.92 2.45
N ALA A 121 -2.80 7.09 3.16
CA ALA A 121 -2.48 5.67 3.34
C ALA A 121 -3.71 4.79 3.64
N THR A 122 -3.72 3.55 3.12
CA THR A 122 -4.71 2.54 3.52
C THR A 122 -4.62 2.20 5.00
N ASP A 123 -5.74 1.74 5.56
CA ASP A 123 -5.86 1.08 6.86
C ASP A 123 -4.72 0.08 7.13
N ASN A 124 -4.40 -0.76 6.14
CA ASN A 124 -3.46 -1.86 6.22
C ASN A 124 -1.98 -1.46 6.10
N HIS A 125 -1.70 -0.19 5.81
CA HIS A 125 -0.32 0.24 5.56
C HIS A 125 0.48 0.33 6.87
N HIS A 126 1.64 -0.29 6.95
CA HIS A 126 2.39 -0.35 8.22
C HIS A 126 3.38 0.80 8.36
N TRP A 127 3.45 1.33 9.58
CA TRP A 127 4.37 2.36 10.02
C TRP A 127 5.40 1.76 10.98
N ILE A 128 6.62 2.26 10.94
CA ILE A 128 7.62 1.98 11.98
C ILE A 128 7.28 2.86 13.19
N VAL A 129 7.01 2.25 14.35
CA VAL A 129 6.43 2.94 15.51
C VAL A 129 7.21 2.65 16.79
N SER A 130 7.44 3.70 17.58
CA SER A 130 7.89 3.62 18.98
C SER A 130 6.78 4.05 19.94
N ASP A 131 6.84 3.60 21.20
CA ASP A 131 5.85 3.94 22.23
C ASP A 131 6.32 5.12 23.10
N THR A 132 5.39 5.99 23.51
CA THR A 132 5.66 7.03 24.53
C THR A 132 5.82 6.45 25.93
N HIS A 133 5.17 5.34 26.25
CA HIS A 133 5.12 4.78 27.61
C HIS A 133 6.38 4.02 28.02
N GLU A 134 7.17 3.51 27.08
CA GLU A 134 8.37 2.71 27.35
C GLU A 134 9.39 3.44 28.23
N LYS A 135 9.50 4.78 28.13
CA LYS A 135 10.37 5.59 28.99
C LYS A 135 10.00 5.61 30.48
N ARG A 136 8.83 5.08 30.89
CA ARG A 136 8.39 5.03 32.30
C ARG A 136 8.60 3.68 33.00
N ARG A 137 8.94 2.60 32.28
CA ARG A 137 9.10 1.24 32.87
C ARG A 137 10.56 0.78 32.78
N LYS A 138 11.34 1.03 33.85
CA LYS A 138 12.78 0.72 33.97
C LYS A 138 13.19 -0.76 33.84
N PHE A 139 12.25 -1.71 33.68
CA PHE A 139 12.47 -3.14 33.98
C PHE A 139 12.09 -4.15 32.89
N HIS A 140 11.77 -3.73 31.66
CA HIS A 140 11.62 -4.67 30.54
C HIS A 140 12.72 -4.48 29.49
N LYS A 141 13.34 -5.61 29.09
CA LYS A 141 14.23 -5.68 27.94
C LYS A 141 13.44 -5.40 26.65
N GLU A 142 14.02 -4.56 25.82
CA GLU A 142 13.87 -4.43 24.35
C GLU A 142 12.52 -4.76 23.69
N LYS A 143 11.88 -3.74 23.10
CA LYS A 143 10.99 -3.93 21.93
C LYS A 143 10.90 -2.70 21.02
N TRP A 144 12.07 -2.17 20.70
CA TRP A 144 12.30 -1.05 19.77
C TRP A 144 12.43 -1.58 18.33
N PRO A 145 11.93 -0.84 17.33
CA PRO A 145 10.55 -0.36 17.18
C PRO A 145 9.63 -1.44 16.57
N LYS A 146 8.31 -1.17 16.49
CA LYS A 146 7.28 -2.13 16.02
C LYS A 146 6.70 -1.71 14.66
N LYS A 147 6.30 -2.66 13.83
CA LYS A 147 5.48 -2.40 12.62
C LYS A 147 4.00 -2.34 13.02
N ILE A 148 3.29 -1.26 12.68
CA ILE A 148 1.88 -1.05 13.07
C ILE A 148 1.09 -0.46 11.90
N ALA A 149 0.04 -1.15 11.47
CA ALA A 149 -0.90 -0.69 10.44
C ALA A 149 -1.56 0.67 10.79
N THR A 150 -1.86 1.52 9.79
CA THR A 150 -2.60 2.79 9.93
C THR A 150 -3.83 2.66 10.83
N LYS A 151 -4.61 1.59 10.61
CA LYS A 151 -5.83 1.23 11.36
C LYS A 151 -5.63 0.94 12.84
N ASN A 152 -4.39 0.73 13.26
CA ASN A 152 -3.97 0.36 14.61
C ASN A 152 -3.13 1.46 15.29
N LEU A 153 -3.02 2.65 14.70
CA LEU A 153 -2.32 3.79 15.29
C LEU A 153 -3.10 4.34 16.49
N LYS A 154 -2.46 4.40 17.67
CA LYS A 154 -3.02 4.92 18.92
C LYS A 154 -2.31 6.21 19.32
N THR A 155 -2.94 7.11 20.05
CA THR A 155 -2.40 8.44 20.41
C THR A 155 -1.01 8.42 21.06
N HIS A 156 -0.70 7.38 21.84
CA HIS A 156 0.60 7.16 22.48
C HIS A 156 1.72 6.65 21.56
N HIS A 157 1.42 6.33 20.29
CA HIS A 157 2.39 5.92 19.28
C HIS A 157 3.14 7.12 18.70
N ARG A 158 4.39 6.87 18.29
CA ARG A 158 5.24 7.79 17.52
C ARG A 158 5.73 7.10 16.26
N ILE A 159 5.22 7.52 15.11
CA ILE A 159 5.66 7.06 13.79
C ILE A 159 7.07 7.61 13.56
N LEU A 160 8.06 6.73 13.41
CA LEU A 160 9.42 7.09 13.03
C LEU A 160 9.42 7.54 11.57
N LEU A 161 10.04 8.69 11.30
CA LEU A 161 10.11 9.32 9.97
C LEU A 161 11.54 9.53 9.48
N ALA A 162 12.53 9.56 10.37
CA ALA A 162 13.93 9.68 9.96
C ALA A 162 14.85 8.84 10.86
N SER A 163 15.93 8.30 10.27
CA SER A 163 17.07 7.72 10.97
C SER A 163 18.25 7.76 9.98
N PRO A 164 19.47 8.13 10.38
CA PRO A 164 20.58 8.36 9.45
C PRO A 164 21.01 7.09 8.72
N CYS A 165 21.61 7.27 7.55
CA CYS A 165 22.29 6.23 6.78
C CYS A 165 23.80 6.36 7.00
N LEU A 166 24.37 5.39 7.71
CA LEU A 166 25.79 5.39 8.10
C LEU A 166 26.69 4.71 7.05
N GLU A 167 26.11 4.20 5.97
CA GLU A 167 26.83 3.53 4.90
C GLU A 167 27.46 4.55 3.94
N ASN A 168 28.78 4.47 3.77
CA ASN A 168 29.47 5.22 2.71
C ASN A 168 29.03 4.73 1.33
N GLY A 169 28.92 5.65 0.37
CA GLY A 169 28.86 5.28 -1.04
C GLY A 169 30.26 5.09 -1.66
N ASN A 170 30.28 4.64 -2.91
CA ASN A 170 31.49 4.16 -3.60
C ASN A 170 32.24 5.25 -4.40
N LEU A 171 31.74 6.49 -4.46
CA LEU A 171 32.40 7.58 -5.19
C LEU A 171 33.54 8.18 -4.35
N ASP A 172 34.75 8.21 -4.92
CA ASP A 172 35.93 8.90 -4.38
C ASP A 172 35.77 10.43 -4.46
N ILE A 173 34.86 10.99 -3.69
CA ILE A 173 34.62 12.44 -3.61
C ILE A 173 34.98 12.88 -2.18
N THR A 174 36.04 13.68 -2.08
CA THR A 174 36.48 14.26 -0.81
C THR A 174 35.48 15.30 -0.30
N ASP A 175 35.52 15.59 1.00
CA ASP A 175 34.65 16.57 1.64
C ASP A 175 34.70 17.95 0.96
N ASP A 176 35.85 18.39 0.47
CA ASP A 176 36.00 19.69 -0.22
C ASP A 176 35.47 19.65 -1.66
N GLU A 177 35.61 18.54 -2.38
CA GLU A 177 34.98 18.33 -3.69
C GLU A 177 33.44 18.30 -3.54
N ALA A 178 32.93 17.67 -2.48
CA ALA A 178 31.50 17.65 -2.15
C ALA A 178 30.96 19.03 -1.72
N TRP A 179 31.72 19.78 -0.92
CA TRP A 179 31.40 21.15 -0.52
C TRP A 179 31.36 22.09 -1.75
N LEU A 180 32.35 21.99 -2.64
CA LEU A 180 32.37 22.69 -3.94
C LEU A 180 31.15 22.34 -4.79
N LEU A 181 30.84 21.04 -4.96
CA LEU A 181 29.67 20.59 -5.72
C LEU A 181 28.37 21.13 -5.12
N GLY A 182 28.25 21.19 -3.79
CA GLY A 182 27.11 21.79 -3.08
C GLY A 182 26.85 23.25 -3.46
N TRP A 183 27.89 24.09 -3.46
CA TRP A 183 27.79 25.48 -3.95
C TRP A 183 27.52 25.56 -5.46
N VAL A 184 28.13 24.68 -6.27
CA VAL A 184 27.95 24.68 -7.73
C VAL A 184 26.51 24.32 -8.13
N VAL A 185 25.80 23.50 -7.36
CA VAL A 185 24.39 23.18 -7.65
C VAL A 185 23.38 24.24 -7.19
N THR A 186 23.68 25.02 -6.15
CA THR A 186 22.86 26.16 -5.68
C THR A 186 23.28 27.48 -6.35
N ASP A 187 24.06 28.31 -5.66
CA ASP A 187 24.53 29.67 -6.06
C ASP A 187 25.51 29.67 -7.25
N GLY A 188 25.83 28.48 -7.79
CA GLY A 188 26.73 28.31 -8.91
C GLY A 188 26.06 28.21 -10.28
N TRP A 189 26.78 28.71 -11.29
CA TRP A 189 26.40 28.63 -12.71
C TRP A 189 27.41 27.83 -13.52
N ILE A 190 26.94 27.24 -14.62
CA ILE A 190 27.76 26.53 -15.61
C ILE A 190 27.36 27.02 -17.00
N SER A 191 28.27 27.64 -17.72
CA SER A 191 28.02 28.26 -19.03
C SER A 191 28.95 27.70 -20.10
N LYS A 192 28.39 27.36 -21.28
CA LYS A 192 29.16 27.10 -22.49
C LYS A 192 29.34 28.40 -23.27
N HIS A 193 30.57 28.72 -23.62
CA HIS A 193 30.97 29.85 -24.46
C HIS A 193 31.36 29.37 -25.87
N LYS A 194 31.75 30.30 -26.75
CA LYS A 194 32.22 29.97 -28.11
C LYS A 194 33.42 29.01 -28.06
N TYR A 195 33.59 28.23 -29.13
CA TYR A 195 34.64 27.22 -29.28
C TYR A 195 34.64 26.11 -28.20
N ASN A 196 33.44 25.75 -27.71
CA ASN A 196 33.21 24.69 -26.69
C ASN A 196 33.95 24.92 -25.36
N SER A 197 34.40 26.15 -25.10
CA SER A 197 34.94 26.55 -23.80
C SER A 197 33.81 26.59 -22.76
N LEU A 198 34.10 26.16 -21.54
CA LEU A 198 33.15 26.05 -20.44
C LEU A 198 33.63 26.88 -19.27
N VAL A 199 32.71 27.57 -18.58
CA VAL A 199 32.98 28.40 -17.40
C VAL A 199 32.08 27.94 -16.26
N ILE A 200 32.64 27.82 -15.07
CA ILE A 200 31.93 27.51 -13.82
C ILE A 200 32.26 28.62 -12.82
N GLY A 201 31.26 29.09 -12.08
CA GLY A 201 31.49 30.00 -10.97
C GLY A 201 30.43 29.90 -9.88
N ILE A 202 30.70 30.55 -8.75
CA ILE A 202 29.82 30.68 -7.58
C ILE A 202 29.66 32.18 -7.28
N ALA A 203 28.43 32.67 -7.08
CA ALA A 203 28.15 34.07 -6.75
C ALA A 203 27.61 34.19 -5.31
N GLN A 204 28.38 34.80 -4.41
CA GLN A 204 28.06 34.87 -2.99
C GLN A 204 27.59 36.30 -2.59
N SER A 205 26.30 36.43 -2.26
CA SER A 205 25.69 37.70 -1.84
C SER A 205 25.97 38.05 -0.37
N ASN A 206 26.13 39.35 -0.08
CA ASN A 206 26.33 39.89 1.27
C ASN A 206 27.58 39.39 2.03
N LYS A 207 28.58 38.82 1.33
CA LYS A 207 29.91 38.37 1.84
C LYS A 207 29.91 37.33 2.98
N LYS A 208 28.75 36.92 3.49
CA LYS A 208 28.54 36.10 4.70
C LYS A 208 29.39 34.82 4.75
N TYR A 209 29.63 34.19 3.60
CA TYR A 209 30.46 32.98 3.48
C TYR A 209 31.63 33.14 2.49
N ALA A 210 31.85 34.34 1.94
CA ALA A 210 32.85 34.57 0.90
C ALA A 210 34.29 34.24 1.36
N LEU A 211 34.66 34.58 2.61
CA LEU A 211 35.96 34.25 3.19
C LEU A 211 36.13 32.74 3.44
N GLU A 212 35.04 32.03 3.76
CA GLU A 212 35.07 30.58 3.94
C GLU A 212 35.24 29.86 2.59
N ILE A 213 34.53 30.33 1.55
CA ILE A 213 34.70 29.86 0.17
C ILE A 213 36.14 30.10 -0.29
N GLU A 214 36.66 31.32 -0.11
CA GLU A 214 38.01 31.67 -0.54
C GLU A 214 39.08 30.85 0.18
N SER A 215 38.94 30.65 1.50
CA SER A 215 39.89 29.84 2.28
C SER A 215 39.82 28.35 1.93
N ARG A 216 38.63 27.76 1.97
CA ARG A 216 38.44 26.31 1.79
C ARG A 216 38.62 25.86 0.34
N LEU A 217 38.17 26.67 -0.61
CA LEU A 217 38.24 26.36 -2.04
C LEU A 217 39.37 27.11 -2.78
N ASN A 218 40.31 27.75 -2.07
CA ASN A 218 41.48 28.45 -2.64
C ASN A 218 42.08 27.69 -3.83
N GLN A 219 42.42 26.41 -3.63
CA GLN A 219 43.03 25.57 -4.65
C GLN A 219 42.17 25.29 -5.89
N TYR A 220 40.86 25.54 -5.84
CA TYR A 220 39.91 25.38 -6.94
C TYR A 220 39.58 26.70 -7.64
N ILE A 221 39.83 27.85 -7.01
CA ILE A 221 39.51 29.18 -7.54
C ILE A 221 40.60 29.61 -8.54
N THR A 222 40.19 30.12 -9.70
CA THR A 222 41.10 30.73 -10.70
C THR A 222 41.04 32.25 -10.70
N LYS A 223 39.93 32.83 -10.23
CA LYS A 223 39.75 34.28 -10.05
C LYS A 223 38.64 34.55 -9.03
N ASN A 224 38.92 35.41 -8.06
CA ASN A 224 37.92 36.08 -7.23
C ASN A 224 37.75 37.53 -7.73
N TYR A 225 36.53 38.05 -7.76
CA TYR A 225 36.28 39.48 -7.99
C TYR A 225 34.93 39.93 -7.42
N LEU A 226 34.84 41.19 -6.99
CA LEU A 226 33.59 41.81 -6.56
C LEU A 226 32.79 42.33 -7.75
N GLN A 227 31.47 42.13 -7.72
CA GLN A 227 30.53 42.74 -8.65
C GLN A 227 30.08 44.14 -8.18
N LYS A 228 29.41 44.88 -9.07
CA LYS A 228 28.90 46.23 -8.78
C LYS A 228 27.79 46.27 -7.71
N ASP A 229 27.14 45.14 -7.45
CA ASP A 229 26.13 44.95 -6.40
C ASP A 229 26.75 44.55 -5.03
N GLY A 230 28.07 44.37 -4.95
CA GLY A 230 28.78 43.96 -3.75
C GLY A 230 28.87 42.43 -3.53
N SER A 231 28.29 41.61 -4.42
CA SER A 231 28.49 40.16 -4.40
C SER A 231 29.93 39.76 -4.78
N SER A 232 30.40 38.63 -4.24
CA SER A 232 31.71 38.04 -4.55
C SER A 232 31.55 36.91 -5.55
N ASN A 233 32.19 37.01 -6.71
CA ASN A 233 32.19 35.97 -7.74
C ASN A 233 33.51 35.19 -7.76
N PHE A 234 33.38 33.87 -7.65
CA PHE A 234 34.49 32.93 -7.68
C PHE A 234 34.44 32.11 -8.97
N ASN A 235 35.37 32.33 -9.89
CA ASN A 235 35.55 31.46 -11.06
C ASN A 235 36.30 30.19 -10.64
N ILE A 236 35.79 29.03 -11.04
CA ILE A 236 36.31 27.72 -10.63
C ILE A 236 37.12 27.06 -11.76
N SER A 237 38.21 26.40 -11.39
CA SER A 237 39.14 25.71 -12.28
C SER A 237 38.48 24.54 -13.01
N ILE A 238 38.12 24.76 -14.27
CA ILE A 238 37.50 23.73 -15.13
C ILE A 238 38.36 22.45 -15.24
N PRO A 239 39.71 22.49 -15.33
CA PRO A 239 40.53 21.28 -15.27
C PRO A 239 40.37 20.50 -13.96
N LYS A 240 40.19 21.18 -12.81
CA LYS A 240 39.91 20.49 -11.54
C LYS A 240 38.49 19.95 -11.49
N VAL A 241 37.48 20.72 -11.89
CA VAL A 241 36.09 20.21 -11.93
C VAL A 241 35.96 19.03 -12.90
N ARG A 242 36.67 19.03 -14.04
CA ARG A 242 36.75 17.87 -14.93
C ARG A 242 37.37 16.64 -14.24
N LYS A 243 38.40 16.79 -13.40
CA LYS A 243 38.90 15.66 -12.59
C LYS A 243 37.83 15.12 -11.63
N ILE A 244 37.05 16.00 -10.98
CA ILE A 244 35.93 15.59 -10.11
C ILE A 244 34.85 14.86 -10.93
N CYS A 245 34.50 15.37 -12.11
CA CYS A 245 33.50 14.75 -12.99
C CYS A 245 33.97 13.40 -13.56
N ASN A 246 35.27 13.26 -13.86
CA ASN A 246 35.86 12.00 -14.30
C ASN A 246 35.76 10.90 -13.22
N LYS A 247 35.96 11.22 -11.93
CA LYS A 247 35.74 10.29 -10.80
C LYS A 247 34.30 9.74 -10.75
N MET A 248 33.35 10.48 -11.32
CA MET A 248 31.93 10.14 -11.37
C MET A 248 31.47 9.62 -12.75
N ASN A 249 32.35 9.61 -13.76
CA ASN A 249 32.03 9.33 -15.17
C ASN A 249 30.86 10.16 -15.73
N ILE A 250 30.89 11.48 -15.51
CA ILE A 250 29.92 12.45 -16.07
C ILE A 250 30.63 13.64 -16.71
N GLU A 251 29.93 14.44 -17.50
CA GLU A 251 30.40 15.77 -17.92
C GLU A 251 30.00 16.89 -16.93
N PRO A 252 30.72 18.02 -16.85
CA PRO A 252 30.40 19.09 -15.90
C PRO A 252 29.00 19.71 -16.06
N TYR A 253 28.41 19.66 -17.25
CA TYR A 253 27.04 20.15 -17.49
C TYR A 253 25.94 19.16 -17.07
N GLU A 254 26.30 17.96 -16.59
CA GLU A 254 25.38 16.97 -16.03
C GLU A 254 25.29 17.01 -14.50
N ILE A 255 26.16 17.77 -13.81
CA ILE A 255 26.26 17.80 -12.34
C ILE A 255 24.88 18.07 -11.71
N LYS A 256 24.13 19.08 -12.17
CA LYS A 256 22.83 19.44 -11.60
C LYS A 256 21.75 18.38 -11.87
N GLN A 257 21.90 17.55 -12.89
CA GLN A 257 20.97 16.47 -13.27
C GLN A 257 21.28 15.17 -12.52
N LYS A 258 22.56 14.87 -12.31
CA LYS A 258 23.06 13.66 -11.63
C LYS A 258 23.15 13.80 -10.11
N ILE A 259 22.93 15.00 -9.57
CA ILE A 259 23.14 15.33 -8.13
C ILE A 259 22.40 14.39 -7.16
N GLU A 260 21.21 13.88 -7.50
CA GLU A 260 20.49 12.90 -6.66
C GLU A 260 21.25 11.57 -6.51
N TRP A 261 21.85 11.07 -7.59
CA TRP A 261 22.72 9.90 -7.58
C TRP A 261 24.06 10.21 -6.87
N ILE A 262 24.62 11.41 -7.04
CA ILE A 262 25.85 11.82 -6.34
C ILE A 262 25.64 11.75 -4.82
N VAL A 263 24.60 12.37 -4.26
CA VAL A 263 24.40 12.40 -2.79
C VAL A 263 24.15 11.03 -2.18
N CYS A 264 23.53 10.09 -2.92
CA CYS A 264 23.42 8.70 -2.48
C CYS A 264 24.80 8.00 -2.42
N ASN A 265 25.69 8.28 -3.37
CA ASN A 265 26.89 7.47 -3.62
C ASN A 265 28.23 8.09 -3.16
N ILE A 266 28.24 9.25 -2.50
CA ILE A 266 29.42 9.78 -1.78
C ILE A 266 29.51 9.29 -0.31
N SER A 267 30.64 9.54 0.36
CA SER A 267 30.87 9.17 1.77
C SER A 267 29.96 9.94 2.75
N VAL A 268 29.85 9.47 4.00
CA VAL A 268 29.08 10.17 5.05
C VAL A 268 29.65 11.57 5.32
N SER A 269 30.98 11.75 5.34
CA SER A 269 31.62 13.06 5.53
C SER A 269 31.39 14.00 4.35
N ALA A 270 31.41 13.47 3.13
CA ALA A 270 31.08 14.21 1.92
C ALA A 270 29.60 14.64 1.88
N ARG A 271 28.66 13.82 2.39
CA ARG A 271 27.25 14.20 2.58
C ARG A 271 27.09 15.34 3.58
N GLU A 272 27.84 15.31 4.70
CA GLU A 272 27.86 16.41 5.68
C GLU A 272 28.37 17.70 5.05
N ALA A 273 29.48 17.64 4.30
CA ALA A 273 30.06 18.81 3.64
C ALA A 273 29.14 19.39 2.55
N MET A 274 28.56 18.54 1.68
CA MET A 274 27.63 19.03 0.65
C MET A 274 26.36 19.64 1.26
N PHE A 275 25.83 19.05 2.33
CA PHE A 275 24.69 19.59 3.06
C PHE A 275 24.99 20.97 3.67
N ASP A 276 26.17 21.15 4.28
CA ASP A 276 26.61 22.43 4.83
C ASP A 276 26.71 23.52 3.74
N ALA A 277 27.35 23.21 2.59
CA ALA A 277 27.43 24.13 1.46
C ALA A 277 26.04 24.54 0.92
N MET A 278 25.15 23.57 0.67
CA MET A 278 23.79 23.85 0.18
C MET A 278 22.96 24.67 1.18
N LEU A 279 23.13 24.42 2.50
CA LEU A 279 22.43 25.16 3.56
C LEU A 279 23.04 26.56 3.80
N LYS A 280 24.31 26.79 3.46
CA LYS A 280 24.95 28.13 3.51
C LYS A 280 24.54 29.02 2.34
N ALA A 281 24.28 28.45 1.17
CA ALA A 281 23.75 29.14 -0.01
C ALA A 281 22.29 29.54 0.18
N GLU A 282 21.37 28.56 0.17
CA GLU A 282 19.91 28.75 0.05
C GLU A 282 19.18 28.73 1.41
N GLY A 283 19.93 28.60 2.50
CA GLY A 283 19.37 28.36 3.84
C GLY A 283 19.33 29.57 4.75
N TRP A 284 18.25 29.69 5.52
CA TRP A 284 18.11 30.71 6.56
C TRP A 284 17.49 30.13 7.83
N ILE A 285 17.54 30.89 8.92
CA ILE A 285 16.89 30.53 10.19
C ILE A 285 15.61 31.35 10.34
N GLU A 286 14.49 30.67 10.55
CA GLU A 286 13.18 31.26 10.83
C GLU A 286 12.62 30.61 12.10
N ASN A 287 12.22 31.42 13.09
CA ASN A 287 11.65 30.94 14.36
C ASN A 287 12.48 29.82 15.02
N GLY A 288 13.81 29.96 14.98
CA GLY A 288 14.78 29.01 15.55
C GLY A 288 14.95 27.69 14.81
N ARG A 289 14.35 27.52 13.62
CA ARG A 289 14.46 26.34 12.73
C ARG A 289 15.16 26.73 11.43
N TYR A 290 15.89 25.79 10.83
CA TYR A 290 16.42 25.99 9.48
C TYR A 290 15.31 25.84 8.43
N ARG A 291 15.37 26.73 7.44
CA ARG A 291 14.62 26.72 6.20
C ARG A 291 15.59 26.53 5.05
N PHE A 292 15.11 25.94 3.97
CA PHE A 292 15.79 25.84 2.69
C PHE A 292 14.72 26.06 1.62
N ALA A 293 15.03 26.86 0.59
CA ALA A 293 14.15 27.08 -0.55
C ALA A 293 14.88 26.71 -1.84
N GLN A 294 14.20 26.06 -2.77
CA GLN A 294 14.72 25.79 -4.10
C GLN A 294 13.57 25.58 -5.08
N LYS A 295 13.81 25.85 -6.37
CA LYS A 295 12.86 25.47 -7.43
C LYS A 295 12.71 23.96 -7.49
N ARG A 296 11.49 23.49 -7.75
CA ARG A 296 11.20 22.05 -7.89
C ARG A 296 12.08 21.39 -8.95
N GLY A 297 12.87 20.40 -8.55
CA GLY A 297 13.81 19.70 -9.42
C GLY A 297 14.85 18.89 -8.64
N THR A 298 15.86 18.39 -9.35
CA THR A 298 16.93 17.52 -8.83
C THR A 298 17.72 18.12 -7.67
N VAL A 299 18.00 19.43 -7.69
CA VAL A 299 18.74 20.12 -6.61
C VAL A 299 17.92 20.13 -5.30
N LEU A 300 16.60 20.36 -5.39
CA LEU A 300 15.70 20.21 -4.25
C LEU A 300 15.67 18.77 -3.76
N ASN A 301 15.45 17.81 -4.66
CA ASN A 301 15.42 16.37 -4.31
C ASN A 301 16.71 15.95 -3.60
N ALA A 302 17.89 16.30 -4.12
CA ALA A 302 19.17 15.97 -3.50
C ALA A 302 19.32 16.55 -2.09
N PHE A 303 18.80 17.77 -1.83
CA PHE A 303 18.74 18.31 -0.47
C PHE A 303 17.78 17.52 0.45
N LEU A 304 16.64 17.04 -0.07
CA LEU A 304 15.74 16.15 0.67
C LEU A 304 16.44 14.80 0.97
N ILE A 305 17.20 14.26 0.02
CA ILE A 305 17.97 13.01 0.17
C ILE A 305 19.08 13.19 1.22
N LEU A 306 19.84 14.28 1.18
CA LEU A 306 20.82 14.61 2.22
C LEU A 306 20.17 14.71 3.60
N CYS A 307 18.97 15.30 3.71
CA CYS A 307 18.22 15.29 4.96
C CYS A 307 17.87 13.86 5.44
N VAL A 308 17.39 12.98 4.54
CA VAL A 308 17.11 11.57 4.85
C VAL A 308 18.35 10.84 5.33
N LEU A 309 19.44 10.88 4.55
CA LEU A 309 20.69 10.19 4.84
C LEU A 309 21.35 10.71 6.14
N LYS A 310 21.11 11.97 6.51
CA LYS A 310 21.54 12.54 7.81
C LYS A 310 20.52 12.32 8.95
N GLY A 311 19.40 11.64 8.72
CA GLY A 311 18.36 11.42 9.73
C GLY A 311 17.60 12.69 10.17
N ILE A 312 17.69 13.77 9.39
CA ILE A 312 16.99 15.03 9.63
C ILE A 312 15.55 14.91 9.16
N ARG A 313 14.60 14.96 10.10
CA ARG A 313 13.17 15.00 9.76
C ARG A 313 12.83 16.31 9.07
N ILE A 314 12.21 16.22 7.90
CA ILE A 314 11.61 17.33 7.16
C ILE A 314 10.13 17.45 7.58
N GLY A 315 9.64 18.68 7.77
CA GLY A 315 8.21 18.95 7.93
C GLY A 315 7.58 19.55 6.67
N ASN A 316 6.23 19.59 6.64
CA ASN A 316 5.40 20.15 5.57
C ASN A 316 6.04 21.34 4.82
N SER A 317 6.16 21.19 3.50
CA SER A 317 6.62 22.24 2.57
C SER A 317 5.57 23.31 2.33
N LYS A 318 6.00 24.51 1.93
CA LYS A 318 5.17 25.49 1.21
C LYS A 318 5.71 25.66 -0.21
N GLU A 319 4.84 25.70 -1.20
CA GLU A 319 5.18 25.98 -2.60
C GLU A 319 4.64 27.38 -2.97
N ARG A 320 5.38 28.11 -3.80
CA ARG A 320 5.03 29.44 -4.31
C ARG A 320 4.68 29.36 -5.80
N ASN A 321 4.01 30.38 -6.33
CA ASN A 321 3.54 30.44 -7.73
C ASN A 321 4.68 30.42 -8.78
N ASP A 322 5.94 30.61 -8.36
CA ASP A 322 7.16 30.52 -9.18
C ASP A 322 7.82 29.12 -9.14
N ASN A 323 7.10 28.12 -8.63
CA ASN A 323 7.56 26.74 -8.36
C ASN A 323 8.73 26.65 -7.36
N VAL A 324 8.95 27.68 -6.52
CA VAL A 324 9.90 27.61 -5.41
C VAL A 324 9.24 26.91 -4.22
N VAL A 325 9.83 25.78 -3.81
CA VAL A 325 9.43 25.00 -2.65
C VAL A 325 10.31 25.39 -1.46
N THR A 326 9.69 25.82 -0.37
CA THR A 326 10.34 26.03 0.93
C THR A 326 10.06 24.85 1.85
N VAL A 327 11.11 24.21 2.38
CA VAL A 327 11.02 23.14 3.38
C VAL A 327 11.50 23.61 4.76
N GLY A 328 11.08 22.92 5.82
CA GLY A 328 11.49 23.20 7.20
C GLY A 328 12.15 22.01 7.87
N LEU A 329 13.36 22.20 8.40
CA LEU A 329 14.13 21.16 9.08
C LEU A 329 13.72 21.11 10.56
N MET A 330 13.36 19.92 11.05
CA MET A 330 12.86 19.73 12.40
C MET A 330 14.01 19.58 13.41
N LYS A 331 14.28 20.64 14.17
CA LYS A 331 15.38 20.74 15.16
C LYS A 331 15.36 19.67 16.26
N ARG A 332 14.22 19.02 16.51
CA ARG A 332 14.04 17.90 17.45
C ARG A 332 12.93 16.97 16.95
N GLY A 333 13.08 15.67 17.19
CA GLY A 333 12.04 14.65 16.96
C GLY A 333 12.09 14.03 15.56
N HIS A 334 12.71 12.85 15.46
CA HIS A 334 12.77 12.03 14.24
C HIS A 334 11.46 11.29 13.92
N TYR A 335 10.36 11.67 14.60
CA TYR A 335 9.05 11.02 14.56
C TYR A 335 7.93 12.06 14.53
N VAL A 336 6.71 11.64 14.19
CA VAL A 336 5.46 12.36 14.47
C VAL A 336 4.64 11.60 15.52
N THR A 337 4.06 12.29 16.51
CA THR A 337 3.17 11.66 17.49
C THR A 337 1.81 11.46 16.87
N VAL A 338 1.18 10.29 17.07
CA VAL A 338 -0.17 10.05 16.54
C VAL A 338 -1.21 10.97 17.18
N ALA A 339 -1.01 11.40 18.43
CA ALA A 339 -1.82 12.45 19.06
C ALA A 339 -1.80 13.80 18.31
N ASP A 340 -0.78 14.09 17.50
CA ASP A 340 -0.67 15.32 16.70
C ASP A 340 -1.38 15.20 15.33
N LEU A 341 -1.88 14.01 14.97
CA LEU A 341 -2.50 13.71 13.69
C LEU A 341 -4.02 13.91 13.73
N LYS A 342 -4.53 14.69 12.77
CA LYS A 342 -5.91 14.55 12.30
C LYS A 342 -5.93 13.44 11.27
N MET A 343 -6.89 12.52 11.41
CA MET A 343 -7.12 11.43 10.45
C MET A 343 -8.52 11.58 9.86
N SER A 344 -8.62 11.58 8.53
CA SER A 344 -9.89 11.55 7.80
C SER A 344 -9.82 10.53 6.67
N LYS A 345 -10.87 9.72 6.53
CA LYS A 345 -11.14 8.96 5.30
C LYS A 345 -11.93 9.85 4.34
N ASP A 346 -12.00 9.46 3.07
CA ASP A 346 -12.85 9.99 1.95
C ASP A 346 -12.08 10.09 0.61
N VAL A 347 -10.76 9.80 0.59
CA VAL A 347 -9.97 9.82 -0.66
C VAL A 347 -9.91 8.43 -1.29
N PHE A 348 -10.32 8.34 -2.56
CA PHE A 348 -10.17 7.16 -3.42
C PHE A 348 -9.27 7.49 -4.61
N MET A 349 -8.22 6.69 -4.83
CA MET A 349 -7.30 6.84 -5.96
C MET A 349 -6.56 5.52 -6.24
N PRO A 350 -5.82 5.39 -7.36
CA PRO A 350 -4.91 4.28 -7.61
C PRO A 350 -3.76 4.23 -6.59
N VAL A 351 -3.11 3.08 -6.49
CA VAL A 351 -2.29 2.69 -5.34
C VAL A 351 -1.08 1.82 -5.71
N TRP A 352 0.09 2.01 -5.09
CA TRP A 352 1.29 1.18 -5.21
C TRP A 352 2.05 0.93 -3.89
N CYS A 353 2.89 -0.11 -3.81
CA CYS A 353 3.81 -0.35 -2.69
C CYS A 353 5.04 -1.20 -3.09
N PRO A 354 6.29 -0.77 -2.86
CA PRO A 354 7.49 -1.55 -3.16
C PRO A 354 7.70 -2.67 -2.13
N ARG A 355 8.19 -3.85 -2.55
CA ARG A 355 8.71 -4.91 -1.65
C ARG A 355 10.20 -4.66 -1.42
N THR A 356 10.64 -4.66 -0.16
CA THR A 356 12.07 -4.59 0.20
C THR A 356 12.44 -5.73 1.16
N GLU A 357 13.72 -6.07 1.24
CA GLU A 357 14.27 -7.13 2.11
C GLU A 357 13.93 -6.88 3.60
N LEU A 358 14.03 -5.61 4.03
CA LEU A 358 13.73 -5.18 5.40
C LEU A 358 12.22 -5.02 5.68
N GLY A 359 11.38 -5.11 4.65
CA GLY A 359 9.95 -4.79 4.72
C GLY A 359 9.70 -3.36 5.25
N SER A 360 10.57 -2.44 4.87
CA SER A 360 10.56 -1.00 5.18
C SER A 360 11.31 -0.22 4.09
N TRP A 361 10.91 1.03 3.85
CA TRP A 361 11.45 1.87 2.78
C TRP A 361 11.28 3.36 3.09
N ILE A 362 12.07 4.21 2.43
CA ILE A 362 11.86 5.66 2.41
C ILE A 362 10.90 6.03 1.29
N TYR A 363 9.76 6.60 1.69
CA TYR A 363 8.82 7.22 0.77
C TYR A 363 9.06 8.74 0.66
N LYS A 364 8.69 9.31 -0.48
CA LYS A 364 8.39 10.73 -0.67
C LYS A 364 6.97 10.85 -1.21
N TYR A 365 6.18 11.75 -0.64
CA TYR A 365 4.83 12.09 -1.09
C TYR A 365 4.71 13.60 -1.11
N LYS A 366 4.44 14.18 -2.28
CA LYS A 366 4.65 15.61 -2.57
C LYS A 366 6.12 15.99 -2.25
N ASN A 367 6.36 16.77 -1.20
CA ASN A 367 7.70 17.04 -0.65
C ASN A 367 7.88 16.56 0.80
N GLN A 368 6.89 15.84 1.37
CA GLN A 368 7.06 15.16 2.65
C GLN A 368 7.79 13.84 2.40
N VAL A 369 8.89 13.63 3.11
CA VAL A 369 9.71 12.41 3.03
C VAL A 369 9.70 11.71 4.38
N GLY A 370 9.81 10.38 4.41
CA GLY A 370 10.04 9.65 5.66
C GLY A 370 10.20 8.15 5.54
N ILE A 371 10.56 7.50 6.65
CA ILE A 371 10.52 6.04 6.81
C ILE A 371 9.07 5.55 6.82
N THR A 372 8.81 4.43 6.14
CA THR A 372 7.55 3.69 6.28
C THR A 372 7.75 2.18 6.11
N GLY A 373 6.74 1.39 6.42
CA GLY A 373 6.77 -0.07 6.35
C GLY A 373 6.21 -0.62 5.02
N ASN A 374 6.09 -1.94 4.97
CA ASN A 374 5.37 -2.65 3.91
C ASN A 374 3.94 -2.98 4.35
N CYS A 375 3.03 -3.17 3.39
CA CYS A 375 1.82 -3.95 3.68
C CYS A 375 2.23 -5.41 4.03
N GLU A 376 1.53 -6.08 4.94
CA GLU A 376 2.00 -7.34 5.56
C GLU A 376 1.24 -8.58 5.07
N TYR A 377 1.98 -9.59 4.56
CA TYR A 377 1.52 -10.96 4.19
C TYR A 377 2.68 -11.93 4.47
N ILE A 378 2.38 -13.14 4.93
CA ILE A 378 3.36 -14.11 5.44
C ILE A 378 3.82 -15.06 4.32
N SER A 379 4.95 -14.74 3.69
CA SER A 379 5.68 -15.65 2.78
C SER A 379 6.75 -16.45 3.55
N CYS A 380 7.30 -17.52 2.97
CA CYS A 380 8.45 -18.29 3.50
C CYS A 380 9.71 -17.48 3.90
N THR A 381 9.79 -16.20 3.54
CA THR A 381 10.86 -15.26 3.92
C THR A 381 10.36 -14.11 4.82
N ASP A 382 9.22 -14.27 5.51
CA ASP A 382 8.65 -13.29 6.46
C ASP A 382 8.96 -13.72 7.89
N SER A 383 9.27 -12.79 8.81
CA SER A 383 9.61 -13.13 10.20
C SER A 383 8.42 -13.61 11.06
N ARG A 384 7.24 -13.73 10.47
CA ARG A 384 6.02 -14.35 11.04
C ARG A 384 5.69 -15.68 10.35
N PHE A 385 6.51 -16.12 9.40
CA PHE A 385 6.40 -17.45 8.80
C PHE A 385 6.99 -18.46 9.77
N ASP A 386 6.09 -19.20 10.39
CA ASP A 386 6.40 -20.39 11.13
C ASP A 386 6.31 -21.60 10.17
N PRO A 387 7.42 -22.33 9.90
CA PRO A 387 7.39 -23.51 9.07
C PRO A 387 6.52 -24.64 9.65
N ASP A 388 6.37 -24.71 10.99
CA ASP A 388 5.57 -25.73 11.66
C ASP A 388 4.05 -25.46 11.48
N CYS A 389 3.68 -24.21 11.16
CA CYS A 389 2.34 -23.81 10.75
C CYS A 389 2.01 -24.07 9.26
N VAL A 390 2.89 -24.70 8.47
CA VAL A 390 2.63 -25.04 7.05
C VAL A 390 2.07 -26.45 6.93
N SER A 391 1.07 -26.66 6.06
CA SER A 391 0.47 -27.98 5.84
C SER A 391 1.49 -29.00 5.26
N ASP A 392 1.49 -30.24 5.77
CA ASP A 392 2.49 -31.26 5.44
C ASP A 392 2.52 -31.72 3.96
N PHE A 393 1.53 -31.35 3.15
CA PHE A 393 1.54 -31.60 1.70
C PHE A 393 2.54 -30.71 0.94
N VAL A 394 2.97 -29.60 1.55
CA VAL A 394 3.90 -28.63 0.98
C VAL A 394 5.33 -29.14 1.11
N LYS A 395 5.97 -29.47 -0.01
CA LYS A 395 7.33 -30.03 -0.02
C LYS A 395 8.36 -28.90 -0.07
N ILE A 396 9.59 -29.15 0.38
CA ILE A 396 10.67 -28.14 0.42
C ILE A 396 10.86 -27.43 -0.94
N LYS A 397 10.78 -28.17 -2.06
CA LYS A 397 10.86 -27.65 -3.43
C LYS A 397 9.72 -26.68 -3.81
N ASP A 398 8.61 -26.70 -3.08
CA ASP A 398 7.41 -25.92 -3.32
C ASP A 398 7.39 -24.62 -2.50
N LEU A 399 8.30 -24.45 -1.52
CA LEU A 399 8.46 -23.22 -0.72
C LEU A 399 8.77 -21.99 -1.59
N GLY A 400 9.45 -22.17 -2.73
CA GLY A 400 9.69 -21.10 -3.71
C GLY A 400 8.48 -20.77 -4.60
N ARG A 401 7.38 -21.52 -4.49
CA ARG A 401 6.18 -21.37 -5.35
C ARG A 401 4.85 -21.60 -4.64
N LEU A 402 4.83 -21.41 -3.32
CA LEU A 402 3.68 -21.63 -2.44
C LEU A 402 2.34 -21.14 -3.01
N GLY A 403 2.26 -19.94 -3.56
CA GLY A 403 1.02 -19.40 -4.10
C GLY A 403 0.52 -20.17 -5.31
N LYS A 404 1.37 -20.50 -6.30
CA LYS A 404 0.96 -21.43 -7.36
C LYS A 404 0.48 -22.76 -6.77
N THR A 405 1.21 -23.33 -5.81
CA THR A 405 0.81 -24.60 -5.16
C THR A 405 -0.52 -24.49 -4.41
N PHE A 406 -0.79 -23.36 -3.75
CA PHE A 406 -2.03 -23.09 -3.03
C PHE A 406 -3.19 -22.78 -3.98
N THR A 407 -2.97 -22.00 -5.04
CA THR A 407 -3.96 -21.73 -6.09
C THR A 407 -4.27 -22.99 -6.91
N GLU A 408 -3.31 -23.87 -7.16
CA GLU A 408 -3.53 -25.21 -7.74
C GLU A 408 -4.40 -26.08 -6.81
N GLY A 409 -4.15 -26.06 -5.49
CA GLY A 409 -5.01 -26.73 -4.51
C GLY A 409 -6.42 -26.15 -4.44
N VAL A 410 -6.55 -24.82 -4.36
CA VAL A 410 -7.82 -24.08 -4.38
C VAL A 410 -8.59 -24.31 -5.69
N ARG A 411 -7.90 -24.49 -6.82
CA ARG A 411 -8.51 -24.92 -8.08
C ARG A 411 -9.16 -26.28 -7.90
N GLU A 412 -8.45 -27.30 -7.41
CA GLU A 412 -9.00 -28.64 -7.20
C GLU A 412 -10.12 -28.65 -6.13
N LEU A 413 -10.05 -27.78 -5.13
CA LEU A 413 -11.12 -27.59 -4.14
C LEU A 413 -12.40 -27.00 -4.74
N PHE A 414 -12.33 -25.99 -5.61
CA PHE A 414 -13.51 -25.41 -6.25
C PHE A 414 -14.01 -26.16 -7.50
N LYS A 415 -13.14 -26.97 -8.13
CA LYS A 415 -13.41 -27.68 -9.39
C LYS A 415 -14.70 -28.53 -9.41
N PRO A 416 -15.12 -29.25 -8.34
CA PRO A 416 -16.41 -29.94 -8.31
C PRO A 416 -17.60 -28.98 -8.42
N ILE A 417 -17.58 -27.88 -7.65
CA ILE A 417 -18.68 -26.91 -7.55
C ILE A 417 -18.58 -25.74 -8.54
N LYS A 418 -17.57 -25.69 -9.42
CA LYS A 418 -17.30 -24.54 -10.30
C LYS A 418 -18.49 -24.10 -11.16
N HIS A 419 -19.35 -25.05 -11.54
CA HIS A 419 -20.59 -24.83 -12.29
C HIS A 419 -21.69 -24.08 -11.51
N LYS A 420 -21.53 -23.92 -10.18
CA LYS A 420 -22.39 -23.17 -9.26
C LYS A 420 -21.74 -21.85 -8.77
N CYS A 421 -20.59 -21.46 -9.31
CA CYS A 421 -19.87 -20.25 -8.92
C CYS A 421 -20.42 -19.00 -9.61
N LEU A 422 -20.90 -18.02 -8.85
CA LEU A 422 -21.33 -16.71 -9.37
C LEU A 422 -20.13 -15.80 -9.75
N GLY A 423 -18.93 -16.16 -9.28
CA GLY A 423 -17.65 -15.52 -9.56
C GLY A 423 -16.74 -15.50 -8.34
N LEU A 424 -15.44 -15.29 -8.56
CA LEU A 424 -14.43 -15.21 -7.51
C LEU A 424 -13.82 -13.80 -7.46
N LEU A 425 -13.80 -13.19 -6.28
CA LEU A 425 -12.97 -12.02 -6.01
C LEU A 425 -11.52 -12.50 -5.78
N TYR A 426 -10.53 -11.71 -6.19
CA TYR A 426 -9.13 -11.97 -5.79
C TYR A 426 -8.90 -11.58 -4.35
N GLY A 427 -7.73 -11.96 -3.81
CA GLY A 427 -7.45 -11.74 -2.41
C GLY A 427 -6.17 -11.04 -1.98
N ASN A 428 -5.99 -10.86 -0.67
CA ASN A 428 -4.89 -10.09 -0.09
C ASN A 428 -3.65 -10.95 -0.16
N HIS A 429 -3.74 -12.08 0.53
CA HIS A 429 -2.69 -13.05 0.62
C HIS A 429 -2.33 -13.57 -0.78
N GLU A 430 -3.33 -13.72 -1.64
CA GLU A 430 -3.27 -14.08 -3.06
C GLU A 430 -2.58 -12.98 -3.90
N LEU A 431 -3.21 -11.82 -4.11
CA LEU A 431 -2.70 -10.72 -4.94
C LEU A 431 -1.33 -10.22 -4.45
N LYS A 432 -1.06 -10.29 -3.15
CA LYS A 432 0.25 -9.94 -2.59
C LYS A 432 1.27 -11.05 -2.78
N TYR A 433 0.91 -12.33 -2.67
CA TYR A 433 1.81 -13.41 -3.06
C TYR A 433 2.20 -13.31 -4.54
N GLU A 434 1.21 -13.14 -5.42
CA GLU A 434 1.41 -12.95 -6.87
C GLU A 434 2.47 -11.88 -7.17
N LYS A 435 2.40 -10.76 -6.43
CA LYS A 435 3.31 -9.61 -6.54
C LYS A 435 4.62 -9.76 -5.76
N TRP A 436 4.74 -10.75 -4.87
CA TRP A 436 5.91 -10.95 -4.02
C TRP A 436 6.83 -12.05 -4.53
N GLN A 437 6.32 -13.06 -5.24
CA GLN A 437 7.10 -14.17 -5.79
C GLN A 437 7.00 -14.27 -7.33
N GLU A 438 6.72 -13.12 -7.98
CA GLU A 438 6.65 -12.94 -9.45
C GLU A 438 5.61 -13.79 -10.19
N GLN A 439 4.66 -14.40 -9.48
CA GLN A 439 3.59 -15.22 -10.04
C GLN A 439 2.33 -14.39 -10.29
N GLN A 440 2.46 -13.36 -11.13
CA GLN A 440 1.34 -12.47 -11.46
C GLN A 440 0.25 -13.18 -12.26
N GLY A 441 -1.01 -12.89 -11.94
CA GLY A 441 -2.18 -13.41 -12.66
C GLY A 441 -2.68 -14.77 -12.19
N LEU A 442 -2.22 -15.30 -11.04
CA LEU A 442 -2.71 -16.59 -10.51
C LEU A 442 -4.24 -16.59 -10.29
N HIS A 443 -4.84 -15.50 -9.84
CA HIS A 443 -6.29 -15.39 -9.72
C HIS A 443 -7.02 -15.35 -11.07
N GLU A 444 -6.44 -14.67 -12.06
CA GLU A 444 -7.00 -14.62 -13.42
C GLU A 444 -6.89 -15.98 -14.11
N TRP A 445 -5.77 -16.67 -13.91
CA TRP A 445 -5.58 -18.07 -14.28
C TRP A 445 -6.58 -18.99 -13.57
N LEU A 446 -6.76 -18.87 -12.24
CA LEU A 446 -7.74 -19.64 -11.48
C LEU A 446 -9.16 -19.46 -12.02
N CYS A 447 -9.58 -18.22 -12.28
CA CYS A 447 -10.87 -17.91 -12.89
C CYS A 447 -11.01 -18.51 -14.30
N THR A 448 -9.94 -18.48 -15.09
CA THR A 448 -9.90 -19.02 -16.46
C THR A 448 -10.00 -20.55 -16.47
N GLU A 449 -9.21 -21.24 -15.65
CA GLU A 449 -9.22 -22.72 -15.50
C GLU A 449 -10.55 -23.25 -14.97
N LEU A 450 -11.14 -22.53 -14.01
CA LEU A 450 -12.46 -22.87 -13.50
C LEU A 450 -13.58 -22.48 -14.48
N GLY A 451 -13.35 -21.50 -15.37
CA GLY A 451 -14.35 -20.98 -16.30
C GLY A 451 -15.39 -20.10 -15.62
N VAL A 452 -14.98 -19.32 -14.61
CA VAL A 452 -15.86 -18.54 -13.72
C VAL A 452 -15.54 -17.04 -13.76
N PRO A 453 -16.50 -16.13 -13.49
CA PRO A 453 -16.24 -14.69 -13.55
C PRO A 453 -15.20 -14.22 -12.53
N ASN A 454 -14.11 -13.62 -13.00
CA ASN A 454 -13.22 -12.83 -12.15
C ASN A 454 -13.93 -11.54 -11.72
N LEU A 455 -14.25 -11.41 -10.43
CA LEU A 455 -14.97 -10.28 -9.84
C LEU A 455 -14.05 -9.11 -9.43
N GLY A 456 -12.72 -9.31 -9.46
CA GLY A 456 -11.76 -8.33 -8.95
C GLY A 456 -11.74 -8.26 -7.43
N TYR A 457 -11.55 -7.07 -6.86
CA TYR A 457 -11.52 -6.85 -5.40
C TYR A 457 -12.91 -6.74 -4.74
N SER A 458 -13.83 -6.16 -5.48
CA SER A 458 -15.20 -5.85 -5.07
C SER A 458 -16.05 -5.67 -6.31
N ALA A 459 -17.27 -6.21 -6.29
CA ALA A 459 -18.14 -6.22 -7.44
C ALA A 459 -19.60 -5.91 -7.10
N LEU A 460 -20.27 -5.29 -8.08
CA LEU A 460 -21.71 -5.22 -8.19
C LEU A 460 -22.16 -6.12 -9.36
N PHE A 461 -23.13 -6.99 -9.11
CA PHE A 461 -23.78 -7.80 -10.14
C PHE A 461 -25.23 -8.10 -9.77
N ASP A 462 -26.04 -8.44 -10.78
CA ASP A 462 -27.41 -8.90 -10.56
C ASP A 462 -27.48 -10.43 -10.70
N VAL A 463 -28.19 -11.10 -9.79
CA VAL A 463 -28.64 -12.50 -9.95
C VAL A 463 -30.12 -12.46 -10.31
N VAL A 464 -30.45 -12.98 -11.48
CA VAL A 464 -31.81 -13.03 -12.03
C VAL A 464 -32.29 -14.47 -12.02
N PHE A 465 -33.32 -14.73 -11.24
CA PHE A 465 -34.04 -15.99 -11.23
C PHE A 465 -35.10 -15.95 -12.32
N GLU A 466 -35.01 -16.85 -13.29
CA GLU A 466 -35.93 -16.96 -14.42
C GLU A 466 -36.66 -18.31 -14.34
N ARG A 467 -37.99 -18.33 -14.52
CA ARG A 467 -38.74 -19.60 -14.55
C ARG A 467 -38.84 -20.18 -15.96
N GLY A 468 -38.48 -21.45 -16.09
CA GLY A 468 -38.61 -22.25 -17.31
C GLY A 468 -38.65 -23.75 -17.02
N LYS A 469 -38.86 -24.56 -18.06
CA LYS A 469 -38.95 -26.02 -17.93
C LYS A 469 -37.56 -26.65 -17.79
N VAL A 470 -37.05 -26.71 -16.56
CA VAL A 470 -35.83 -27.44 -16.17
C VAL A 470 -36.13 -28.43 -15.04
N LYS A 471 -35.32 -29.49 -14.93
CA LYS A 471 -35.41 -30.48 -13.85
C LYS A 471 -34.83 -29.93 -12.54
N GLU A 472 -33.67 -29.29 -12.64
CA GLU A 472 -32.89 -28.69 -11.55
C GLU A 472 -32.45 -27.28 -11.97
N PRO A 473 -32.08 -26.39 -11.03
CA PRO A 473 -31.59 -25.05 -11.34
C PRO A 473 -30.31 -25.05 -12.21
N VAL A 474 -30.23 -24.13 -13.18
CA VAL A 474 -29.07 -23.98 -14.06
C VAL A 474 -28.58 -22.54 -14.08
N LEU A 475 -27.34 -22.33 -13.65
CA LEU A 475 -26.61 -21.05 -13.76
C LEU A 475 -26.14 -20.80 -15.20
N LYS A 476 -26.36 -19.58 -15.70
CA LYS A 476 -25.91 -19.08 -17.00
C LYS A 476 -25.41 -17.64 -16.89
N PHE A 477 -24.47 -17.25 -17.73
CA PHE A 477 -23.95 -15.87 -17.80
C PHE A 477 -24.54 -15.07 -18.97
N GLU A 478 -25.18 -15.76 -19.93
CA GLU A 478 -25.93 -15.15 -21.02
C GLU A 478 -27.44 -15.22 -20.78
N ALA A 479 -28.17 -14.28 -21.37
CA ALA A 479 -29.63 -14.23 -21.34
C ALA A 479 -30.27 -15.34 -22.18
N SER A 480 -31.45 -15.80 -21.77
CA SER A 480 -32.36 -16.55 -22.65
C SER A 480 -32.71 -15.70 -23.89
N LYS A 481 -32.80 -16.31 -25.07
CA LYS A 481 -33.32 -15.64 -26.28
C LYS A 481 -34.81 -15.27 -26.15
N THR A 482 -35.50 -15.81 -25.15
CA THR A 482 -36.94 -15.63 -24.94
C THR A 482 -37.23 -15.32 -23.47
N ILE A 483 -36.68 -14.22 -22.94
CA ILE A 483 -36.96 -13.78 -21.56
C ILE A 483 -38.43 -13.41 -21.41
N ASN A 484 -39.15 -14.13 -20.56
CA ASN A 484 -40.50 -13.74 -20.13
C ASN A 484 -40.41 -12.97 -18.81
N TYR A 485 -40.26 -11.65 -18.90
CA TYR A 485 -40.01 -10.75 -17.77
C TYR A 485 -41.02 -10.91 -16.62
N HIS A 486 -42.30 -11.22 -16.91
CA HIS A 486 -43.36 -11.47 -15.93
C HIS A 486 -43.13 -12.71 -15.03
N HIS A 487 -42.10 -13.50 -15.31
CA HIS A 487 -41.73 -14.69 -14.54
C HIS A 487 -40.32 -14.61 -13.94
N SER A 488 -39.64 -13.47 -14.09
CA SER A 488 -38.29 -13.23 -13.56
C SER A 488 -38.29 -12.41 -12.27
N GLN A 489 -37.30 -12.64 -11.40
CA GLN A 489 -37.00 -11.77 -10.25
C GLN A 489 -35.48 -11.55 -10.14
N SER A 490 -35.06 -10.31 -9.98
CA SER A 490 -33.65 -9.92 -9.84
C SER A 490 -33.32 -9.58 -8.38
N PHE A 491 -32.11 -9.91 -7.95
CA PHE A 491 -31.50 -9.43 -6.71
C PHE A 491 -30.12 -8.87 -7.03
N ARG A 492 -29.82 -7.66 -6.58
CA ARG A 492 -28.49 -7.07 -6.73
C ARG A 492 -27.58 -7.48 -5.59
N PHE A 493 -26.41 -7.99 -5.93
CA PHE A 493 -25.35 -8.38 -5.01
C PHE A 493 -24.27 -7.32 -5.02
N TYR A 494 -23.94 -6.83 -3.82
CA TYR A 494 -22.67 -6.21 -3.51
C TYR A 494 -21.78 -7.28 -2.85
N VAL A 495 -20.64 -7.56 -3.45
CA VAL A 495 -19.65 -8.45 -2.84
C VAL A 495 -18.32 -7.73 -2.75
N HIS A 496 -17.67 -7.82 -1.61
CA HIS A 496 -16.41 -7.14 -1.32
C HIS A 496 -15.73 -7.97 -0.26
N HIS A 497 -14.44 -8.31 -0.40
CA HIS A 497 -13.79 -9.18 0.58
C HIS A 497 -13.99 -8.72 2.02
N GLY A 498 -13.59 -7.51 2.34
CA GLY A 498 -13.79 -6.92 3.65
C GLY A 498 -12.72 -5.89 3.94
N ALA A 499 -12.90 -5.13 5.01
CA ALA A 499 -11.97 -4.08 5.41
C ALA A 499 -12.20 -3.73 6.88
N GLY A 500 -11.61 -4.50 7.79
CA GLY A 500 -11.94 -4.49 9.21
C GLY A 500 -10.92 -5.22 10.07
N PHE A 501 -10.81 -4.77 11.31
CA PHE A 501 -9.83 -5.26 12.30
C PHE A 501 -10.38 -5.18 13.73
N SER A 502 -11.71 -5.11 13.87
CA SER A 502 -12.33 -5.23 15.18
C SER A 502 -12.35 -6.71 15.56
N THR A 503 -11.84 -7.02 16.75
CA THR A 503 -12.04 -8.33 17.37
C THR A 503 -13.40 -8.42 18.06
N THR A 504 -14.17 -7.32 18.15
CA THR A 504 -15.51 -7.32 18.75
C THR A 504 -16.61 -7.42 17.68
N PRO A 505 -17.63 -8.27 17.86
CA PRO A 505 -18.72 -8.46 16.89
C PRO A 505 -19.39 -7.16 16.46
N ALA A 506 -19.72 -6.27 17.42
CA ALA A 506 -20.31 -4.97 17.15
C ALA A 506 -19.47 -4.09 16.19
N GLY A 507 -18.13 -4.15 16.25
CA GLY A 507 -17.25 -3.40 15.36
C GLY A 507 -17.16 -4.02 13.96
N LYS A 508 -17.23 -5.35 13.85
CA LYS A 508 -17.33 -6.08 12.58
C LYS A 508 -18.66 -5.76 11.89
N LEU A 509 -19.78 -5.94 12.61
CA LEU A 509 -21.14 -5.64 12.17
C LEU A 509 -21.33 -4.18 11.75
N THR A 510 -20.70 -3.23 12.46
CA THR A 510 -20.72 -1.80 12.09
C THR A 510 -20.10 -1.54 10.71
N ARG A 511 -19.07 -2.30 10.29
CA ARG A 511 -18.49 -2.14 8.95
C ARG A 511 -19.39 -2.73 7.86
N LEU A 512 -20.04 -3.86 8.13
CA LEU A 512 -21.07 -4.41 7.24
C LEU A 512 -22.22 -3.42 7.03
N ILE A 513 -22.75 -2.83 8.11
CA ILE A 513 -23.80 -1.79 8.04
C ILE A 513 -23.38 -0.61 7.16
N ARG A 514 -22.11 -0.15 7.27
CA ARG A 514 -21.59 0.91 6.39
C ARG A 514 -21.63 0.52 4.91
N PHE A 515 -21.19 -0.68 4.55
CA PHE A 515 -21.33 -1.17 3.17
C PHE A 515 -22.80 -1.22 2.73
N MET A 516 -23.71 -1.68 3.60
CA MET A 516 -25.15 -1.70 3.32
C MET A 516 -25.74 -0.29 3.06
N SER A 517 -25.24 0.73 3.74
CA SER A 517 -25.64 2.13 3.52
C SER A 517 -25.04 2.78 2.27
N TYR A 518 -23.85 2.36 1.82
CA TYR A 518 -23.12 3.06 0.75
C TYR A 518 -23.50 2.62 -0.67
N PHE A 519 -24.09 1.43 -0.86
CA PHE A 519 -24.40 0.90 -2.20
C PHE A 519 -25.88 0.51 -2.36
N ASP A 520 -26.44 0.73 -3.54
CA ASP A 520 -27.75 0.23 -3.94
C ASP A 520 -27.63 -1.25 -4.33
N ALA A 521 -27.80 -2.14 -3.36
CA ALA A 521 -27.86 -3.59 -3.54
C ALA A 521 -28.89 -4.20 -2.57
N ASN A 522 -29.31 -5.43 -2.83
CA ASN A 522 -30.23 -6.20 -1.97
C ASN A 522 -29.47 -7.13 -1.01
N VAL A 523 -28.38 -7.72 -1.50
CA VAL A 523 -27.52 -8.66 -0.77
C VAL A 523 -26.12 -8.07 -0.65
N PHE A 524 -25.52 -8.16 0.53
CA PHE A 524 -24.15 -7.73 0.81
C PHE A 524 -23.37 -8.92 1.41
N MET A 525 -22.22 -9.25 0.83
CA MET A 525 -21.35 -10.34 1.32
C MET A 525 -19.92 -9.83 1.55
N THR A 526 -19.39 -10.13 2.74
CA THR A 526 -18.01 -9.83 3.14
C THR A 526 -17.44 -10.97 4.01
N GLY A 527 -16.14 -11.24 3.96
CA GLY A 527 -15.35 -11.93 4.97
C GLY A 527 -14.35 -10.98 5.65
N HIS A 528 -13.06 -11.30 5.57
CA HIS A 528 -11.86 -10.66 6.14
C HIS A 528 -11.75 -10.66 7.67
N VAL A 529 -12.88 -10.63 8.39
CA VAL A 529 -12.90 -10.43 9.86
C VAL A 529 -13.17 -11.71 10.64
N HIS A 530 -13.20 -12.86 9.95
CA HIS A 530 -13.32 -14.21 10.51
C HIS A 530 -14.48 -14.28 11.51
N ASP A 531 -15.71 -14.07 11.03
CA ASP A 531 -16.90 -14.09 11.89
C ASP A 531 -18.17 -14.38 11.12
N GLN A 532 -19.06 -15.18 11.69
CA GLN A 532 -20.38 -15.43 11.13
C GLN A 532 -21.36 -14.46 11.79
N GLU A 533 -21.72 -13.40 11.06
CA GLU A 533 -22.51 -12.27 11.57
C GLU A 533 -23.42 -11.72 10.47
N GLY A 534 -24.51 -11.02 10.83
CA GLY A 534 -25.47 -10.60 9.81
C GLY A 534 -26.42 -9.49 10.22
N ARG A 535 -26.87 -8.70 9.23
CA ARG A 535 -27.78 -7.58 9.46
C ARG A 535 -28.83 -7.43 8.38
N ARG A 536 -30.08 -7.29 8.80
CA ARG A 536 -31.17 -6.81 7.96
C ARG A 536 -31.34 -5.29 8.11
N MET A 537 -31.60 -4.61 7.00
CA MET A 537 -32.05 -3.23 6.94
C MET A 537 -33.29 -3.11 6.03
N VAL A 538 -34.11 -2.10 6.30
CA VAL A 538 -35.26 -1.73 5.48
C VAL A 538 -35.15 -0.24 5.20
N GLU A 539 -35.24 0.14 3.92
CA GLU A 539 -35.20 1.51 3.44
C GLU A 539 -36.52 1.82 2.73
N ILE A 540 -36.97 3.07 2.76
CA ILE A 540 -38.12 3.52 1.97
C ILE A 540 -37.59 4.04 0.63
N GLY A 541 -38.15 3.52 -0.46
CA GLY A 541 -37.91 4.01 -1.82
C GLY A 541 -39.23 4.24 -2.56
N ALA A 542 -39.15 4.46 -3.87
CA ALA A 542 -40.31 4.49 -4.76
C ALA A 542 -40.27 3.34 -5.78
N ASP A 543 -41.42 2.99 -6.35
CA ASP A 543 -41.53 2.10 -7.50
C ASP A 543 -40.88 2.69 -8.77
N SER A 544 -40.69 1.86 -9.81
CA SER A 544 -40.00 2.25 -11.05
C SER A 544 -40.68 3.39 -11.83
N THR A 545 -41.92 3.71 -11.48
CA THR A 545 -42.72 4.81 -12.04
C THR A 545 -42.77 6.05 -11.14
N CYS A 546 -42.14 6.00 -9.96
CA CYS A 546 -42.19 7.04 -8.92
C CYS A 546 -43.63 7.43 -8.49
N THR A 547 -44.53 6.45 -8.53
CA THR A 547 -45.96 6.58 -8.22
C THR A 547 -46.35 6.06 -6.84
N LYS A 548 -45.54 5.18 -6.23
CA LYS A 548 -45.83 4.56 -4.93
C LYS A 548 -44.56 4.39 -4.12
N LEU A 549 -44.66 4.58 -2.80
CA LEU A 549 -43.61 4.20 -1.87
C LEU A 549 -43.52 2.67 -1.75
N ILE A 550 -42.30 2.15 -1.64
CA ILE A 550 -42.01 0.71 -1.49
C ILE A 550 -40.93 0.48 -0.41
N GLU A 551 -40.99 -0.68 0.25
CA GLU A 551 -39.92 -1.16 1.12
C GLU A 551 -38.79 -1.78 0.29
N LYS A 552 -37.60 -1.18 0.36
CA LYS A 552 -36.34 -1.78 -0.10
C LYS A 552 -35.75 -2.60 1.05
N HIS A 553 -35.79 -3.94 0.95
CA HIS A 553 -35.10 -4.81 1.89
C HIS A 553 -33.64 -5.04 1.48
N LYS A 554 -32.75 -4.90 2.47
CA LYS A 554 -31.32 -5.23 2.38
C LYS A 554 -30.95 -6.27 3.41
N LEU A 555 -30.11 -7.22 3.03
CA LEU A 555 -29.45 -8.17 3.94
C LEU A 555 -27.94 -8.13 3.70
N GLY A 556 -27.17 -7.96 4.76
CA GLY A 556 -25.74 -8.20 4.75
C GLY A 556 -25.39 -9.43 5.59
N ILE A 557 -24.37 -10.16 5.16
CA ILE A 557 -23.69 -11.19 5.96
C ILE A 557 -22.17 -10.97 5.97
N ILE A 558 -21.57 -11.30 7.10
CA ILE A 558 -20.15 -11.56 7.27
C ILE A 558 -19.97 -13.07 7.24
N SER A 559 -18.98 -13.57 6.49
CA SER A 559 -18.56 -14.96 6.53
C SER A 559 -17.50 -15.20 7.60
N GLY A 560 -17.59 -16.37 8.21
CA GLY A 560 -16.48 -17.02 8.88
C GLY A 560 -15.30 -17.28 7.96
N SER A 561 -14.32 -18.00 8.50
CA SER A 561 -13.09 -18.38 7.80
C SER A 561 -12.83 -19.87 7.96
N TYR A 562 -11.88 -20.41 7.22
CA TYR A 562 -11.42 -21.79 7.42
C TYR A 562 -10.07 -21.84 8.17
N LEU A 563 -9.74 -20.84 8.99
CA LEU A 563 -8.57 -20.83 9.87
C LEU A 563 -9.00 -20.90 11.34
N LYS A 564 -8.54 -21.94 12.04
CA LYS A 564 -8.77 -22.13 13.47
C LYS A 564 -7.93 -21.13 14.29
N THR A 565 -8.51 -20.51 15.33
CA THR A 565 -7.71 -19.72 16.30
C THR A 565 -6.74 -20.58 17.10
N TYR A 566 -7.12 -21.82 17.40
CA TYR A 566 -6.35 -22.80 18.17
C TYR A 566 -6.39 -24.14 17.43
N GLU A 567 -5.28 -24.86 17.36
CA GLU A 567 -5.20 -26.19 16.78
C GLU A 567 -4.23 -27.05 17.59
N GLU A 568 -4.55 -28.33 17.78
CA GLU A 568 -3.72 -29.21 18.60
C GLU A 568 -2.34 -29.41 17.96
N ASN A 569 -1.27 -29.17 18.73
CA ASN A 569 0.12 -29.23 18.28
C ASN A 569 0.53 -28.18 17.20
N VAL A 570 -0.25 -27.11 17.00
CA VAL A 570 0.09 -26.01 16.06
C VAL A 570 -0.17 -24.65 16.70
N THR A 571 0.88 -23.96 17.17
CA THR A 571 0.78 -22.67 17.90
C THR A 571 0.45 -21.49 16.98
N THR A 572 -0.83 -21.36 16.64
CA THR A 572 -1.30 -20.38 15.63
C THR A 572 -1.09 -18.92 16.07
N TYR A 573 -1.09 -17.99 15.10
CA TYR A 573 -1.08 -16.56 15.40
C TYR A 573 -2.27 -16.10 16.27
N GLY A 574 -3.43 -16.78 16.20
CA GLY A 574 -4.59 -16.48 17.04
C GLY A 574 -4.35 -16.81 18.51
N GLU A 575 -3.81 -18.00 18.76
CA GLU A 575 -3.36 -18.48 20.07
C GLU A 575 -2.27 -17.56 20.66
N GLN A 576 -1.22 -17.25 19.89
CA GLN A 576 -0.15 -16.32 20.29
C GLN A 576 -0.65 -14.91 20.66
N ARG A 577 -1.88 -14.56 20.27
CA ARG A 577 -2.54 -13.27 20.59
C ARG A 577 -3.66 -13.38 21.62
N GLY A 578 -4.01 -14.58 22.08
CA GLY A 578 -5.13 -14.81 22.99
C GLY A 578 -6.47 -14.36 22.41
N TYR A 579 -6.69 -14.58 21.11
CA TYR A 579 -7.97 -14.28 20.47
C TYR A 579 -9.03 -15.33 20.83
N GLU A 580 -10.30 -14.97 20.67
CA GLU A 580 -11.42 -15.89 20.85
C GLU A 580 -11.44 -16.95 19.72
N PRO A 581 -11.92 -18.18 19.98
CA PRO A 581 -12.14 -19.18 18.93
C PRO A 581 -13.03 -18.63 17.81
N THR A 582 -12.54 -18.63 16.58
CA THR A 582 -13.26 -18.18 15.39
C THR A 582 -14.34 -19.18 15.00
N VAL A 583 -15.49 -18.66 14.54
CA VAL A 583 -16.50 -19.50 13.90
C VAL A 583 -16.00 -19.92 12.51
N LEU A 584 -16.09 -21.21 12.22
CA LEU A 584 -15.58 -21.85 11.00
C LEU A 584 -16.70 -22.03 9.97
N GLY A 585 -16.35 -21.98 8.69
CA GLY A 585 -17.29 -22.20 7.58
C GLY A 585 -17.82 -20.93 6.93
N ALA A 586 -18.51 -21.11 5.80
CA ALA A 586 -19.10 -20.04 5.01
C ALA A 586 -20.53 -19.73 5.43
N SER A 587 -20.82 -18.45 5.72
CA SER A 587 -22.21 -18.00 5.92
C SER A 587 -22.93 -17.81 4.58
N LYS A 588 -24.27 -17.89 4.59
CA LYS A 588 -25.09 -17.92 3.38
C LYS A 588 -26.33 -17.02 3.47
N VAL A 589 -26.81 -16.55 2.31
CA VAL A 589 -28.13 -15.94 2.21
C VAL A 589 -29.10 -16.90 1.54
N ILE A 590 -30.34 -16.88 1.99
CA ILE A 590 -31.44 -17.68 1.49
C ILE A 590 -32.37 -16.76 0.69
N LEU A 591 -32.58 -17.06 -0.60
CA LEU A 591 -33.41 -16.28 -1.51
C LEU A 591 -34.66 -17.06 -1.92
N LEU A 592 -35.82 -16.40 -1.86
CA LEU A 592 -37.11 -16.93 -2.29
C LEU A 592 -37.68 -16.04 -3.41
N PRO A 593 -37.31 -16.27 -4.69
CA PRO A 593 -37.53 -15.30 -5.77
C PRO A 593 -39.01 -14.99 -6.05
N GLN A 594 -39.90 -15.94 -5.76
CA GLN A 594 -41.34 -15.83 -6.04
C GLN A 594 -42.18 -15.55 -4.78
N ALA A 595 -41.56 -15.27 -3.61
CA ALA A 595 -42.31 -14.98 -2.39
C ALA A 595 -43.21 -13.73 -2.55
N LYS A 596 -44.46 -13.84 -2.09
CA LYS A 596 -45.51 -12.84 -2.31
C LYS A 596 -45.18 -11.48 -1.66
N ASN A 597 -44.64 -11.50 -0.44
CA ASN A 597 -44.24 -10.28 0.28
C ASN A 597 -42.73 -10.04 0.04
N PRO A 598 -42.30 -8.83 -0.35
CA PRO A 598 -40.88 -8.48 -0.51
C PRO A 598 -40.00 -8.81 0.69
N LYS A 599 -40.53 -8.72 1.92
CA LYS A 599 -39.77 -9.05 3.14
C LYS A 599 -39.38 -10.53 3.23
N ASP A 600 -40.15 -11.42 2.62
CA ASP A 600 -39.94 -12.87 2.73
C ASP A 600 -39.00 -13.40 1.63
N ARG A 601 -38.57 -12.55 0.68
CA ARG A 601 -37.71 -12.92 -0.46
C ARG A 601 -36.23 -13.08 -0.13
N ILE A 602 -35.79 -12.59 1.02
CA ILE A 602 -34.39 -12.58 1.46
C ILE A 602 -34.37 -12.91 2.95
N ARG A 603 -33.62 -13.96 3.32
CA ARG A 603 -33.28 -14.34 4.70
C ARG A 603 -31.77 -14.61 4.78
N GLY A 604 -31.21 -14.53 5.98
CA GLY A 604 -29.81 -14.91 6.23
C GLY A 604 -29.79 -16.14 7.13
N GLU A 605 -28.91 -17.08 6.82
CA GLU A 605 -28.51 -18.15 7.73
C GLU A 605 -27.02 -17.94 8.00
N ILE A 606 -26.74 -17.61 9.26
CA ILE A 606 -25.44 -17.16 9.75
C ILE A 606 -24.67 -18.38 10.23
#